data_AF-A0A929MT27-F1
#
_entry.id   AF-A0A929MT27-F1
#
_cell.length_a   1.000
_cell.length_b   1.000
_cell.length_c   1.000
_cell.angle_alpha   90.00
_cell.angle_beta   90.00
_cell.angle_gamma   90.00
#
_symmetry.space_group_name_H-M   'P 1'
#
loop_
_entity.id
_entity.type
_entity.pdbx_description
1 polymer ?
#
loop_
_entity_poly.entity_id
_entity_poly.type
_entity_poly.pdbx_seq_one_letter_code
_entity_poly.pdbx_strand_id
1 'polypeptide(L)'
;DFKVAGTAAGITALQMDIKIQGITEAILTEALTQAKKARLEILDELVSTLPEARKELSPYAPKIDIIQINPDKIKVVIGRGGETINGIIDATGVKIDIDQTGNVSIASSDQDMINKARQMIEDLVREVEVGQVYTGKVKRIEKFGAFVEVLPGKDGLVHISELEHRRVAQVEDVLKIGDVVEVKVIEIDNQGRINLSRKVLLPKD
;
A
#
# COMPACT_ATOMS: atom_id res chain seq x y z
N ASP A 1 9.26 13.98 46.41
CA ASP A 1 10.00 13.34 45.32
C ASP A 1 9.38 13.78 44.00
N PHE A 2 10.17 14.06 42.96
CA PHE A 2 9.61 14.42 41.66
C PHE A 2 10.50 13.93 40.51
N LYS A 3 9.89 13.64 39.37
CA LYS A 3 10.56 13.24 38.14
C LYS A 3 10.17 14.21 37.03
N VAL A 4 11.16 14.66 36.26
CA VAL A 4 10.97 15.54 35.10
C VAL A 4 11.55 14.86 33.87
N ALA A 5 10.72 14.66 32.84
CA ALA A 5 11.15 14.17 31.54
C ALA A 5 10.91 15.24 30.47
N GLY A 6 11.69 15.24 29.41
CA GLY A 6 11.53 16.20 28.33
C GLY A 6 12.66 16.23 27.34
N THR A 7 12.52 17.12 26.37
CA THR A 7 13.52 17.42 25.34
C THR A 7 14.29 18.69 25.70
N ALA A 8 15.23 19.09 24.85
CA ALA A 8 15.88 20.40 24.98
C ALA A 8 14.87 21.56 24.91
N ALA A 9 13.77 21.39 24.17
CA ALA A 9 12.76 22.42 23.97
C ALA A 9 11.76 22.56 25.14
N GLY A 10 11.56 21.50 25.95
CA GLY A 10 10.51 21.56 26.96
C GLY A 10 10.34 20.29 27.80
N ILE A 11 9.46 20.37 28.79
CA ILE A 11 9.02 19.24 29.61
C ILE A 11 7.93 18.47 28.85
N THR A 12 8.07 17.16 28.74
CA THR A 12 7.05 16.26 28.16
C THR A 12 6.24 15.55 29.23
N ALA A 13 6.84 15.31 30.40
CA ALA A 13 6.15 14.73 31.55
C ALA A 13 6.73 15.26 32.87
N LEU A 14 5.86 15.45 33.84
CA LEU A 14 6.21 15.85 35.21
C LEU A 14 5.40 14.96 36.17
N GLN A 15 6.10 14.26 37.06
CA GLN A 15 5.47 13.47 38.13
C GLN A 15 5.93 14.00 39.47
N MET A 16 5.00 14.24 40.40
CA MET A 16 5.30 14.77 41.72
C MET A 16 4.62 13.95 42.82
N ASP A 17 5.40 13.55 43.82
CA ASP A 17 4.94 12.90 45.05
C ASP A 17 5.33 13.77 46.26
N ILE A 18 4.32 14.42 46.85
CA ILE A 18 4.49 15.40 47.93
C ILE A 18 4.06 14.76 49.25
N LYS A 19 5.01 14.61 50.18
CA LYS A 19 4.79 13.96 51.49
C LYS A 19 4.55 14.94 52.64
N ILE A 20 4.77 16.23 52.41
CA ILE A 20 4.68 17.28 53.43
C ILE A 20 3.95 18.50 52.88
N GLN A 21 3.29 19.25 53.76
CA GLN A 21 2.71 20.56 53.42
C GLN A 21 3.81 21.63 53.40
N GLY A 22 3.63 22.71 52.61
CA GLY A 22 4.54 23.85 52.61
C GLY A 22 5.50 23.97 51.42
N ILE A 23 5.23 23.28 50.30
CA ILE A 23 5.96 23.52 49.05
C ILE A 23 5.50 24.87 48.47
N THR A 24 6.43 25.82 48.37
CA THR A 24 6.19 27.14 47.78
C THR A 24 6.57 27.15 46.30
N GLU A 25 6.03 28.13 45.56
CA GLU A 25 6.40 28.36 44.17
C GLU A 25 7.90 28.60 43.98
N ALA A 26 8.54 29.27 44.93
CA ALA A 26 9.99 29.51 44.92
C ALA A 26 10.78 28.19 44.95
N ILE A 27 10.40 27.26 45.84
CA ILE A 27 11.03 25.93 45.94
C ILE A 27 10.82 25.13 44.65
N LEU A 28 9.62 25.19 44.06
CA LEU A 28 9.33 24.51 42.80
C LEU A 28 10.13 25.08 41.63
N THR A 29 10.26 26.40 41.57
CA THR A 29 11.02 27.10 40.52
C THR A 29 12.49 26.72 40.58
N GLU A 30 13.08 26.71 41.77
CA GLU A 30 14.46 26.28 41.99
C GLU A 30 14.64 24.81 41.60
N ALA A 31 13.77 23.93 42.08
CA ALA A 31 13.83 22.50 41.79
C ALA A 31 13.71 22.21 40.29
N LEU A 32 12.78 22.87 39.58
CA LEU A 32 12.62 22.72 38.13
C LEU A 32 13.79 23.32 37.34
N THR A 33 14.39 24.41 37.83
CA THR A 33 15.59 25.01 37.22
C THR A 33 16.78 24.06 37.34
N GLN A 34 16.98 23.45 38.51
CA GLN A 34 18.00 22.43 38.72
C GLN A 34 17.73 21.20 37.85
N ALA A 35 16.48 20.72 37.80
CA ALA A 35 16.09 19.58 36.97
C ALA A 35 16.30 19.86 35.48
N LYS A 36 16.05 21.09 35.01
CA LYS A 36 16.33 21.49 33.62
C LYS A 36 17.82 21.36 33.30
N LYS A 37 18.69 21.87 34.18
CA LYS A 37 20.15 21.78 34.00
C LYS A 37 20.61 20.32 33.90
N ALA A 38 20.23 19.51 34.88
CA ALA A 38 20.59 18.09 34.91
C ALA A 38 20.03 17.33 33.69
N ARG A 39 18.80 17.63 33.27
CA ARG A 39 18.20 17.02 32.08
C ARG A 39 18.97 17.34 30.80
N LEU A 40 19.44 18.58 30.63
CA LEU A 40 20.24 18.96 29.47
C LEU A 40 21.59 18.25 29.46
N GLU A 41 22.26 18.17 30.61
CA GLU A 41 23.53 17.41 30.74
C GLU A 41 23.36 15.93 30.37
N ILE A 42 22.26 15.30 30.82
CA ILE A 42 21.95 13.91 30.44
C ILE A 42 21.64 13.79 28.94
N LEU A 43 20.88 14.73 28.38
CA LEU A 43 20.57 14.74 26.94
C LEU A 43 21.82 14.91 26.09
N ASP A 44 22.77 15.76 26.51
CA ASP A 44 24.03 15.97 25.78
C ASP A 44 24.85 14.68 25.70
N GLU A 45 24.91 13.90 26.79
CA GLU A 45 25.58 12.59 26.79
C GLU A 45 24.85 11.54 25.93
N LEU A 46 23.51 11.58 25.90
CA LEU A 46 22.74 10.70 25.02
C LEU A 46 22.97 11.05 23.54
N VAL A 47 22.97 12.34 23.21
CA VAL A 47 23.20 12.86 21.85
C VAL A 47 24.64 12.61 21.40
N SER A 48 25.63 12.71 22.29
CA SER A 48 27.02 12.38 21.97
C SER A 48 27.19 10.91 21.57
N THR A 49 26.34 10.03 22.11
CA THR A 49 26.33 8.58 21.80
C THR A 49 25.47 8.24 20.57
N LEU A 50 24.28 8.84 20.46
CA LEU A 50 23.33 8.60 19.36
C LEU A 50 22.60 9.90 19.00
N PRO A 51 23.14 10.70 18.07
CA PRO A 51 22.60 12.03 17.77
C PRO A 51 21.27 12.00 17.01
N GLU A 52 21.06 10.97 16.20
CA GLU A 52 19.84 10.79 15.41
C GLU A 52 19.37 9.34 15.42
N ALA A 53 18.08 9.15 15.09
CA ALA A 53 17.53 7.81 14.89
C ALA A 53 18.27 7.10 13.74
N ARG A 54 18.52 5.81 13.90
CA ARG A 54 19.17 5.01 12.86
C ARG A 54 18.28 4.97 11.61
N LYS A 55 18.90 5.15 10.44
CA LYS A 55 18.21 5.13 9.13
C LYS A 55 17.56 3.79 8.84
N GLU A 56 18.16 2.71 9.34
CA GLU A 56 17.70 1.35 9.10
C GLU A 56 17.48 0.62 10.42
N LEU A 57 16.41 -0.18 10.46
CA LEU A 57 16.12 -1.10 11.54
C LEU A 57 17.10 -2.28 11.54
N SER A 58 17.26 -2.91 12.71
CA SER A 58 18.04 -4.15 12.83
C SER A 58 17.55 -5.21 11.83
N PRO A 59 18.44 -6.00 11.21
CA PRO A 59 18.05 -7.10 10.31
C PRO A 59 17.13 -8.13 10.97
N TYR A 60 17.20 -8.26 12.30
CA TYR A 60 16.39 -9.19 13.08
C TYR A 60 15.15 -8.55 13.70
N ALA A 61 15.03 -7.23 13.62
CA ALA A 61 13.83 -6.56 14.09
C ALA A 61 12.69 -6.82 13.09
N PRO A 62 11.48 -7.12 13.56
CA PRO A 62 10.31 -7.14 12.70
C PRO A 62 10.17 -5.79 12.01
N LYS A 63 10.19 -5.80 10.68
CA LYS A 63 9.94 -4.63 9.86
C LYS A 63 8.46 -4.60 9.55
N ILE A 64 7.89 -3.41 9.60
CA ILE A 64 6.49 -3.16 9.24
C ILE A 64 6.52 -2.23 8.05
N ASP A 65 5.92 -2.67 6.97
CA ASP A 65 5.67 -1.87 5.79
C ASP A 65 4.18 -1.56 5.71
N ILE A 66 3.85 -0.30 5.42
CA ILE A 66 2.47 0.17 5.39
C ILE A 66 2.17 0.64 3.98
N ILE A 67 1.13 0.06 3.38
CA ILE A 67 0.58 0.50 2.11
C ILE A 67 -0.84 0.99 2.31
N GLN A 68 -1.23 1.97 1.50
CA GLN A 68 -2.59 2.49 1.51
C GLN A 68 -3.31 2.01 0.25
N ILE A 69 -4.45 1.37 0.42
CA ILE A 69 -5.33 0.91 -0.65
C ILE A 69 -6.67 1.66 -0.57
N ASN A 70 -7.42 1.66 -1.67
CA ASN A 70 -8.77 2.20 -1.66
C ASN A 70 -9.66 1.35 -0.69
N PRO A 71 -10.37 1.96 0.27
CA PRO A 71 -11.26 1.26 1.21
C PRO A 71 -12.26 0.32 0.55
N ASP A 72 -12.74 0.65 -0.65
CA ASP A 72 -13.69 -0.19 -1.39
C ASP A 72 -13.09 -1.55 -1.81
N LYS A 73 -11.75 -1.63 -1.90
CA LYS A 73 -11.01 -2.82 -2.30
C LYS A 73 -10.60 -3.71 -1.13
N ILE A 74 -10.82 -3.29 0.12
CA ILE A 74 -10.52 -4.11 1.30
C ILE A 74 -11.17 -5.49 1.18
N LYS A 75 -12.43 -5.54 0.72
CA LYS A 75 -13.16 -6.82 0.51
C LYS A 75 -12.50 -7.73 -0.52
N VAL A 76 -11.86 -7.16 -1.54
CA VAL A 76 -11.15 -7.91 -2.59
C VAL A 76 -9.86 -8.50 -2.04
N VAL A 77 -9.11 -7.72 -1.27
CA VAL A 77 -7.84 -8.14 -0.66
C VAL A 77 -8.07 -9.22 0.40
N ILE A 78 -9.12 -9.08 1.23
CA ILE A 78 -9.49 -10.12 2.21
C ILE A 78 -10.00 -11.38 1.50
N GLY A 79 -10.79 -11.22 0.43
CA GLY A 79 -11.44 -12.33 -0.25
C GLY A 79 -12.63 -12.89 0.54
N ARG A 80 -13.23 -13.98 0.05
CA ARG A 80 -14.39 -14.60 0.71
C ARG A 80 -13.94 -15.30 2.00
N GLY A 81 -14.31 -14.73 3.15
CA GLY A 81 -13.95 -15.30 4.46
C GLY A 81 -12.44 -15.27 4.77
N GLY A 82 -11.66 -14.42 4.10
CA GLY A 82 -10.22 -14.32 4.33
C GLY A 82 -9.36 -15.22 3.44
N GLU A 83 -9.94 -15.94 2.48
CA GLU A 83 -9.19 -16.90 1.64
C GLU A 83 -7.98 -16.26 0.93
N THR A 84 -8.17 -15.09 0.30
CA THR A 84 -7.10 -14.42 -0.45
C THR A 84 -5.98 -13.97 0.47
N ILE A 85 -6.31 -13.32 1.59
CA ILE A 85 -5.29 -12.81 2.52
C ILE A 85 -4.56 -13.95 3.24
N ASN A 86 -5.27 -15.02 3.62
CA ASN A 86 -4.66 -16.21 4.18
C ASN A 86 -3.74 -16.89 3.16
N GLY A 87 -4.12 -16.94 1.88
CA GLY A 87 -3.24 -17.46 0.82
C GLY A 87 -1.94 -16.66 0.68
N ILE A 88 -1.98 -15.32 0.81
CA ILE A 88 -0.78 -14.48 0.81
C ILE A 88 0.08 -14.74 2.06
N ILE A 89 -0.55 -14.82 3.23
CA ILE A 89 0.12 -15.13 4.50
C ILE A 89 0.80 -16.50 4.43
N ASP A 90 0.12 -17.52 3.91
CA ASP A 90 0.67 -18.87 3.79
C ASP A 90 1.82 -18.94 2.79
N ALA A 91 1.75 -18.18 1.70
CA ALA A 91 2.80 -18.15 0.68
C ALA A 91 4.05 -17.37 1.10
N THR A 92 3.91 -16.36 1.97
CA THR A 92 4.99 -15.42 2.31
C THR A 92 5.44 -15.49 3.76
N GLY A 93 4.66 -16.09 4.66
CA GLY A 93 4.91 -16.17 6.09
C GLY A 93 4.84 -14.82 6.83
N VAL A 94 4.33 -13.77 6.18
CA VAL A 94 4.20 -12.43 6.79
C VAL A 94 2.92 -12.33 7.61
N LYS A 95 2.86 -11.36 8.52
CA LYS A 95 1.61 -10.94 9.18
C LYS A 95 1.02 -9.76 8.44
N ILE A 96 -0.25 -9.83 8.09
CA ILE A 96 -0.97 -8.75 7.42
C ILE A 96 -2.12 -8.31 8.31
N ASP A 97 -2.21 -7.00 8.56
CA ASP A 97 -3.34 -6.37 9.22
C ASP A 97 -3.92 -5.29 8.31
N ILE A 98 -5.25 -5.22 8.21
CA ILE A 98 -5.94 -4.25 7.35
C ILE A 98 -6.93 -3.46 8.21
N ASP A 99 -6.77 -2.14 8.23
CA ASP A 99 -7.71 -1.25 8.91
C ASP A 99 -8.88 -0.83 8.02
N GLN A 100 -9.92 -0.23 8.63
CA GLN A 100 -11.11 0.23 7.92
C GLN A 100 -10.85 1.45 7.00
N THR A 101 -9.70 2.09 7.15
CA THR A 101 -9.30 3.26 6.35
C THR A 101 -8.50 2.86 5.10
N GLY A 102 -8.20 1.57 4.94
CA GLY A 102 -7.46 1.02 3.81
C GLY A 102 -5.95 0.98 4.04
N ASN A 103 -5.46 1.16 5.27
CA ASN A 103 -4.04 0.89 5.54
C ASN A 103 -3.84 -0.61 5.75
N VAL A 104 -2.89 -1.16 5.00
CA VAL A 104 -2.46 -2.55 5.09
C VAL A 104 -1.06 -2.56 5.67
N SER A 105 -0.92 -3.11 6.87
CA SER A 105 0.35 -3.28 7.57
C SER A 105 0.88 -4.68 7.32
N ILE A 106 2.06 -4.79 6.71
CA ILE A 106 2.74 -6.05 6.39
C ILE A 106 3.96 -6.15 7.29
N ALA A 107 3.98 -7.13 8.19
CA ALA A 107 5.02 -7.31 9.18
C ALA A 107 5.76 -8.64 9.02
N SER A 108 7.09 -8.60 8.95
CA SER A 108 7.95 -9.78 8.95
C SER A 108 9.37 -9.43 9.38
N SER A 109 10.17 -10.43 9.75
CA SER A 109 11.62 -10.26 9.91
C SER A 109 12.37 -10.28 8.57
N ASP A 110 11.74 -10.79 7.50
CA ASP A 110 12.33 -10.88 6.16
C ASP A 110 11.77 -9.79 5.23
N GLN A 111 12.65 -8.92 4.75
CA GLN A 111 12.27 -7.83 3.85
C GLN A 111 11.79 -8.34 2.48
N ASP A 112 12.35 -9.44 1.98
CA ASP A 112 11.99 -9.95 0.66
C ASP A 112 10.58 -10.53 0.66
N MET A 113 10.17 -11.14 1.78
CA MET A 113 8.80 -11.63 1.96
C MET A 113 7.79 -10.48 2.10
N ILE A 114 8.17 -9.40 2.78
CA ILE A 114 7.36 -8.17 2.83
C ILE A 114 7.16 -7.62 1.43
N ASN A 115 8.24 -7.48 0.65
CA ASN A 115 8.17 -6.96 -0.71
C ASN A 115 7.30 -7.84 -1.63
N LYS A 116 7.39 -9.18 -1.50
CA LYS A 116 6.52 -10.11 -2.24
C LYS A 116 5.05 -9.96 -1.85
N ALA A 117 4.74 -9.91 -0.56
CA ALA A 117 3.37 -9.72 -0.09
C ALA A 117 2.82 -8.36 -0.54
N ARG A 118 3.63 -7.31 -0.47
CA ARG A 118 3.30 -5.98 -0.98
C ARG A 118 2.92 -6.03 -2.45
N GLN A 119 3.76 -6.64 -3.29
CA GLN A 119 3.49 -6.76 -4.73
C GLN A 119 2.20 -7.54 -5.00
N MET A 120 1.95 -8.65 -4.29
CA MET A 120 0.71 -9.42 -4.44
C MET A 120 -0.53 -8.59 -4.10
N ILE A 121 -0.47 -7.77 -3.03
CA ILE A 121 -1.58 -6.90 -2.65
C ILE A 121 -1.76 -5.77 -3.67
N GLU A 122 -0.67 -5.14 -4.11
CA GLU A 122 -0.67 -4.10 -5.14
C GLU A 122 -1.29 -4.61 -6.44
N ASP A 123 -0.93 -5.82 -6.89
CA ASP A 123 -1.49 -6.44 -8.10
C ASP A 123 -3.00 -6.74 -7.97
N LEU A 124 -3.48 -7.10 -6.78
CA LEU A 124 -4.91 -7.31 -6.52
C LEU A 124 -5.72 -6.02 -6.56
N VAL A 125 -5.16 -4.92 -6.06
CA VAL A 125 -5.84 -3.62 -6.04
C VAL A 125 -5.59 -2.82 -7.31
N ARG A 126 -4.61 -3.18 -8.12
CA ARG A 126 -4.19 -2.46 -9.32
C ARG A 126 -5.38 -2.18 -10.22
N GLU A 127 -5.62 -0.90 -10.49
CA GLU A 127 -6.71 -0.48 -11.35
C GLU A 127 -6.26 -0.39 -12.79
N VAL A 128 -7.24 -0.66 -13.66
CA VAL A 128 -7.06 -0.46 -15.09
C VAL A 128 -7.31 1.02 -15.32
N GLU A 129 -6.33 1.72 -15.88
CA GLU A 129 -6.42 3.16 -16.13
C GLU A 129 -6.83 3.42 -17.58
N VAL A 130 -7.76 4.36 -17.78
CA VAL A 130 -8.15 4.82 -19.11
C VAL A 130 -6.92 5.42 -19.81
N GLY A 131 -6.64 4.95 -21.02
CA GLY A 131 -5.52 5.40 -21.84
C GLY A 131 -4.23 4.60 -21.67
N GLN A 132 -4.11 3.72 -20.66
CA GLN A 132 -2.98 2.81 -20.56
C GLN A 132 -3.08 1.65 -21.57
N VAL A 133 -1.92 1.15 -21.98
CA VAL A 133 -1.78 -0.03 -22.83
C VAL A 133 -1.42 -1.22 -21.95
N TYR A 134 -2.14 -2.32 -22.13
CA TYR A 134 -1.92 -3.57 -21.42
C TYR A 134 -1.70 -4.71 -22.41
N THR A 135 -0.82 -5.63 -22.06
CA THR A 135 -0.66 -6.90 -22.76
C THR A 135 -1.53 -7.93 -22.06
N GLY A 136 -2.61 -8.36 -22.71
CA GLY A 136 -3.61 -9.23 -22.11
C GLY A 136 -3.87 -10.50 -22.91
N LYS A 137 -4.45 -11.51 -22.27
CA LYS A 137 -4.76 -12.81 -22.89
C LYS A 137 -6.24 -12.92 -23.23
N VAL A 138 -6.57 -13.36 -24.44
CA VAL A 138 -7.95 -13.58 -24.88
C VAL A 138 -8.53 -14.78 -24.13
N LYS A 139 -9.51 -14.56 -23.26
CA LYS A 139 -10.20 -15.62 -22.51
C LYS A 139 -11.42 -16.18 -23.23
N ARG A 140 -12.18 -15.30 -23.87
CA ARG A 140 -13.44 -15.65 -24.52
C ARG A 140 -13.67 -14.78 -25.75
N ILE A 141 -14.27 -15.36 -26.77
CA ILE A 141 -14.71 -14.65 -27.97
C ILE A 141 -16.23 -14.78 -28.08
N GLU A 142 -16.88 -13.68 -28.42
CA GLU A 142 -18.30 -13.58 -28.70
C GLU A 142 -18.50 -12.90 -30.06
N LYS A 143 -19.70 -13.01 -30.64
CA LYS A 143 -19.99 -12.45 -31.98
C LYS A 143 -19.75 -10.95 -32.11
N PHE A 144 -19.82 -10.22 -31.00
CA PHE A 144 -19.68 -8.75 -30.95
C PHE A 144 -18.32 -8.28 -30.43
N GLY A 145 -17.44 -9.18 -29.97
CA GLY A 145 -16.15 -8.78 -29.42
C GLY A 145 -15.38 -9.90 -28.72
N ALA A 146 -14.17 -9.58 -28.27
CA ALA A 146 -13.31 -10.49 -27.51
C ALA A 146 -13.11 -9.98 -26.07
N PHE A 147 -13.18 -10.89 -25.10
CA PHE A 147 -12.82 -10.62 -23.71
C PHE A 147 -11.34 -10.93 -23.49
N VAL A 148 -10.60 -9.91 -23.09
CA VAL A 148 -9.15 -9.95 -22.86
C VAL A 148 -8.89 -9.68 -21.38
N GLU A 149 -8.22 -10.60 -20.71
CA GLU A 149 -7.75 -10.41 -19.34
C GLU A 149 -6.51 -9.51 -19.37
N VAL A 150 -6.63 -8.29 -18.82
CA VAL A 150 -5.56 -7.28 -18.79
C VAL A 150 -4.81 -7.25 -17.46
N LEU A 151 -5.48 -7.63 -16.38
CA LEU A 151 -4.91 -7.86 -15.05
C LEU A 151 -5.59 -9.10 -14.44
N PRO A 152 -4.96 -9.81 -13.49
CA PRO A 152 -5.56 -10.98 -12.86
C PRO A 152 -6.99 -10.70 -12.33
N GLY A 153 -7.98 -11.39 -12.89
CA GLY A 153 -9.39 -11.20 -12.51
C GLY A 153 -10.07 -9.94 -13.05
N LYS A 154 -9.41 -9.16 -13.93
CA LYS A 154 -10.00 -8.02 -14.63
C LYS A 154 -9.99 -8.25 -16.14
N ASP A 155 -11.18 -8.50 -16.66
CA ASP A 155 -11.43 -8.70 -18.09
C ASP A 155 -11.97 -7.40 -18.71
N GLY A 156 -11.46 -7.05 -19.89
CA GLY A 156 -12.01 -5.98 -20.73
C GLY A 156 -12.54 -6.51 -22.06
N LEU A 157 -13.46 -5.77 -22.67
CA LEU A 157 -14.08 -6.11 -23.94
C LEU A 157 -13.45 -5.30 -25.07
N VAL A 158 -12.91 -5.98 -26.07
CA VAL A 158 -12.58 -5.40 -27.36
C VAL A 158 -13.78 -5.60 -28.29
N HIS A 159 -14.49 -4.53 -28.61
CA HIS A 159 -15.61 -4.59 -29.56
C HIS A 159 -15.11 -4.90 -30.97
N ILE A 160 -15.92 -5.56 -31.81
CA ILE A 160 -15.53 -5.94 -33.18
C ILE A 160 -15.08 -4.76 -34.05
N SER A 161 -15.62 -3.56 -33.81
CA SER A 161 -15.21 -2.32 -34.51
C SER A 161 -13.86 -1.76 -34.06
N GLU A 162 -13.35 -2.21 -32.92
CA GLU A 162 -12.12 -1.74 -32.28
C GLU A 162 -10.97 -2.76 -32.42
N LEU A 163 -11.15 -3.80 -33.23
CA LEU A 163 -10.12 -4.83 -33.49
C LEU A 163 -9.07 -4.36 -34.50
N GLU A 164 -9.50 -3.83 -35.65
CA GLU A 164 -8.64 -3.41 -36.77
C GLU A 164 -9.24 -2.21 -37.53
N HIS A 165 -8.43 -1.56 -38.37
CA HIS A 165 -8.90 -0.46 -39.23
C HIS A 165 -9.81 -0.93 -40.38
N ARG A 166 -9.61 -2.17 -40.86
CA ARG A 166 -10.46 -2.80 -41.87
C ARG A 166 -11.76 -3.33 -41.27
N ARG A 167 -12.79 -3.49 -42.10
CA ARG A 167 -14.06 -4.09 -41.68
C ARG A 167 -13.86 -5.58 -41.41
N VAL A 168 -13.96 -5.96 -40.14
CA VAL A 168 -13.89 -7.35 -39.67
C VAL A 168 -15.30 -7.95 -39.69
N ALA A 169 -15.46 -9.13 -40.29
CA ALA A 169 -16.75 -9.83 -40.35
C ALA A 169 -16.99 -10.70 -39.11
N GLN A 170 -15.96 -11.41 -38.64
CA GLN A 170 -15.98 -12.24 -37.44
C GLN A 170 -14.75 -11.99 -36.58
N VAL A 171 -14.90 -12.01 -35.26
CA VAL A 171 -13.80 -11.75 -34.31
C VAL A 171 -12.74 -12.86 -34.42
N GLU A 172 -13.20 -14.08 -34.70
CA GLU A 172 -12.40 -15.28 -34.89
C GLU A 172 -11.43 -15.20 -36.08
N ASP A 173 -11.68 -14.30 -37.03
CA ASP A 173 -10.78 -14.05 -38.17
C ASP A 173 -9.48 -13.35 -37.73
N VAL A 174 -9.51 -12.69 -36.58
CA VAL A 174 -8.44 -11.79 -36.10
C VAL A 174 -7.82 -12.28 -34.79
N LEU A 175 -8.63 -12.84 -33.90
CA LEU A 175 -8.20 -13.30 -32.57
C LEU A 175 -8.61 -14.74 -32.33
N LYS A 176 -7.77 -15.47 -31.59
CA LYS A 176 -8.09 -16.80 -31.06
C LYS A 176 -8.09 -16.79 -29.54
N ILE A 177 -8.86 -17.71 -28.96
CA ILE A 177 -8.83 -17.94 -27.52
C ILE A 177 -7.41 -18.37 -27.13
N GLY A 178 -6.85 -17.69 -26.14
CA GLY A 178 -5.50 -17.91 -25.65
C GLY A 178 -4.43 -16.99 -26.24
N ASP A 179 -4.74 -16.21 -27.27
CA ASP A 179 -3.79 -15.26 -27.86
C ASP A 179 -3.45 -14.14 -26.88
N VAL A 180 -2.20 -13.69 -26.93
CA VAL A 180 -1.70 -12.54 -26.16
C VAL A 180 -1.66 -11.33 -27.07
N VAL A 181 -2.39 -10.28 -26.71
CA VAL A 181 -2.55 -9.07 -27.53
C VAL A 181 -2.36 -7.80 -26.71
N GLU A 182 -1.79 -6.79 -27.34
CA GLU A 182 -1.74 -5.43 -26.78
C GLU A 182 -3.03 -4.68 -27.06
N VAL A 183 -3.59 -4.10 -26.01
CA VAL A 183 -4.88 -3.41 -26.03
C VAL A 183 -4.79 -2.14 -25.19
N LYS A 184 -5.40 -1.07 -25.69
CA LYS A 184 -5.49 0.21 -24.98
C LYS A 184 -6.87 0.35 -24.35
N VAL A 185 -6.93 0.81 -23.11
CA VAL A 185 -8.19 1.13 -22.46
C VAL A 185 -8.73 2.44 -23.03
N ILE A 186 -9.93 2.39 -23.61
CA ILE A 186 -10.58 3.58 -24.16
C ILE A 186 -11.45 4.24 -23.08
N GLU A 187 -12.21 3.42 -22.36
CA GLU A 187 -13.25 3.89 -21.44
C GLU A 187 -13.51 2.81 -20.40
N ILE A 188 -13.89 3.26 -19.20
CA ILE A 188 -14.47 2.41 -18.17
C ILE A 188 -15.87 2.96 -17.92
N ASP A 189 -16.89 2.15 -18.15
CA ASP A 189 -18.26 2.61 -18.02
C ASP A 189 -18.70 2.73 -16.55
N ASN A 190 -19.88 3.31 -16.33
CA ASN A 190 -20.45 3.50 -14.99
C ASN A 190 -20.76 2.18 -14.24
N GLN A 191 -20.71 1.03 -14.93
CA GLN A 191 -20.86 -0.30 -14.33
C GLN A 191 -19.50 -0.98 -14.06
N GLY A 192 -18.39 -0.29 -14.34
CA GLY A 192 -17.03 -0.80 -14.18
C GLY A 192 -16.58 -1.74 -15.30
N ARG A 193 -17.29 -1.79 -16.42
CA ARG A 193 -16.87 -2.58 -17.60
C ARG A 193 -15.81 -1.82 -18.37
N ILE A 194 -14.73 -2.51 -18.69
CA ILE A 194 -13.54 -1.95 -19.34
C ILE A 194 -13.68 -2.14 -20.84
N ASN A 195 -13.75 -1.03 -21.58
CA ASN A 195 -13.74 -1.03 -23.04
C ASN A 195 -12.31 -0.87 -23.56
N LEU A 196 -11.89 -1.83 -24.38
CA LEU A 196 -10.54 -1.93 -24.92
C LEU A 196 -10.55 -1.71 -26.43
N SER A 197 -9.45 -1.18 -26.98
CA SER A 197 -9.19 -1.11 -28.42
C SER A 197 -7.80 -1.60 -28.76
N ARG A 198 -7.75 -2.47 -29.77
CA ARG A 198 -6.52 -2.88 -30.44
C ARG A 198 -6.23 -1.96 -31.63
N LYS A 199 -7.26 -1.48 -32.30
CA LYS A 199 -7.20 -0.59 -33.47
C LYS A 199 -6.38 0.67 -33.23
N VAL A 200 -6.49 1.29 -32.04
CA VAL A 200 -5.75 2.52 -31.70
C VAL A 200 -4.24 2.30 -31.68
N LEU A 201 -3.78 1.07 -31.47
CA LEU A 201 -2.35 0.71 -31.43
C LEU A 201 -1.81 0.25 -32.79
N LEU A 202 -2.69 -0.09 -33.73
CA LEU A 202 -2.28 -0.53 -35.06
C LEU A 202 -1.92 0.69 -35.93
N PRO A 203 -0.80 0.65 -36.67
CA PRO A 203 -0.44 1.72 -37.60
C PRO A 203 -1.58 1.97 -38.59
N LYS A 204 -1.82 3.25 -38.87
CA LYS A 204 -2.75 3.66 -39.93
C LYS A 204 -2.00 3.59 -41.25
N ASP A 205 -2.40 2.64 -42.11
CA ASP A 205 -2.04 2.64 -43.52
C ASP A 205 -2.88 3.69 -44.29
#